data_AF-A0A316VA13-F1
#
_entry.id   AF-A0A316VA13-F1
#
_cell.length_a   1.000
_cell.length_b   1.000
_cell.length_c   1.000
_cell.angle_alpha   90.00
_cell.angle_beta   90.00
_cell.angle_gamma   90.00
#
_symmetry.space_group_name_H-M   'P 1'
#
loop_
_entity.id
_entity.type
_entity.pdbx_description
1 polymer ?
#
loop_
_entity_poly.entity_id
_entity_poly.type
_entity_poly.pdbx_seq_one_letter_code
_entity_poly.pdbx_strand_id
1 'polypeptide(L)'
;MEAQRVGLDMFKGLLSPDVRSAHLLVFGAAFGSQAFLTFVGAPIMYSELPRQQFGNLMKKLFPTYFSYNGLAAAFLVGSLAWDNAVVRKHPFDIFDATVYQAFTLATVAAANLINALAIGPASYKLQDERHRQEAAEGKSYDDAGVSDKMQKLNKEFAGLHSISTLLNIASIGGLGFHALVRSSFVDLVLVWVLVFFFSLLPIVARADMLETVINDVILTVDSPKIW
;
A
#
# COMPACT_ATOMS: atom_id res chain seq x y z
N MET A 1 -23.72 25.62 18.03
CA MET A 1 -23.80 24.45 18.94
C MET A 1 -24.19 23.15 18.26
N GLU A 2 -24.79 23.15 17.07
CA GLU A 2 -25.11 21.91 16.31
C GLU A 2 -23.87 21.16 15.78
N ALA A 3 -22.91 21.87 15.17
CA ALA A 3 -21.71 21.23 14.59
C ALA A 3 -20.84 20.46 15.63
N GLN A 4 -20.82 20.94 16.89
CA GLN A 4 -20.06 20.29 17.97
C GLN A 4 -20.72 18.98 18.44
N ARG A 5 -22.04 18.84 18.29
CA ARG A 5 -22.77 17.59 18.58
C ARG A 5 -22.55 16.55 17.48
N VAL A 6 -22.59 17.00 16.22
CA VAL A 6 -22.33 16.12 15.05
C VAL A 6 -20.95 15.47 15.14
N GLY A 7 -19.89 16.23 15.44
CA GLY A 7 -18.55 15.66 15.55
C GLY A 7 -18.39 14.64 16.68
N LEU A 8 -18.98 14.90 17.86
CA LEU A 8 -18.88 14.01 19.01
C LEU A 8 -19.71 12.73 18.83
N ASP A 9 -20.90 12.83 18.28
CA ASP A 9 -21.78 11.67 18.06
C ASP A 9 -21.25 10.77 16.93
N MET A 10 -20.64 11.35 15.90
CA MET A 10 -19.90 10.58 14.88
C MET A 10 -18.66 9.90 15.46
N PHE A 11 -17.89 10.58 16.30
CA PHE A 11 -16.72 9.99 16.96
C PHE A 11 -17.11 8.82 17.88
N LYS A 12 -18.19 8.98 18.66
CA LYS A 12 -18.77 7.89 19.47
C LYS A 12 -19.29 6.75 18.60
N GLY A 13 -19.88 7.06 17.45
CA GLY A 13 -20.29 6.09 16.45
C GLY A 13 -19.10 5.30 15.91
N LEU A 14 -18.01 5.96 15.51
CA LEU A 14 -16.82 5.28 14.98
C LEU A 14 -16.14 4.36 16.02
N LEU A 15 -16.24 4.70 17.31
CA LEU A 15 -15.66 3.92 18.40
C LEU A 15 -16.66 2.94 19.04
N SER A 16 -17.87 2.81 18.52
CA SER A 16 -18.79 1.78 18.98
C SER A 16 -18.18 0.40 18.68
N PRO A 17 -18.27 -0.57 19.61
CA PRO A 17 -17.75 -1.92 19.41
C PRO A 17 -18.72 -2.75 18.54
N ASP A 18 -19.06 -2.23 17.35
CA ASP A 18 -19.91 -2.90 16.37
C ASP A 18 -19.18 -3.21 15.06
N VAL A 19 -19.79 -4.06 14.24
CA VAL A 19 -19.20 -4.56 12.99
C VAL A 19 -19.04 -3.47 11.94
N ARG A 20 -19.89 -2.44 11.95
CA ARG A 20 -19.83 -1.35 10.97
C ARG A 20 -18.67 -0.41 11.28
N SER A 21 -18.48 -0.09 12.55
CA SER A 21 -17.35 0.68 13.04
C SER A 21 -16.03 -0.04 12.80
N ALA A 22 -15.97 -1.34 13.10
CA ALA A 22 -14.81 -2.17 12.77
C ALA A 22 -14.55 -2.21 11.25
N HIS A 23 -15.59 -2.33 10.42
CA HIS A 23 -15.46 -2.28 8.96
C HIS A 23 -14.85 -0.96 8.50
N LEU A 24 -15.35 0.19 8.97
CA LEU A 24 -14.85 1.50 8.59
C LEU A 24 -13.39 1.72 9.01
N LEU A 25 -13.02 1.31 10.22
CA LEU A 25 -11.64 1.42 10.71
C LEU A 25 -10.68 0.56 9.90
N VAL A 26 -11.04 -0.71 9.63
CA VAL A 26 -10.22 -1.61 8.81
C VAL A 26 -10.13 -1.11 7.37
N PHE A 27 -11.24 -0.59 6.82
CA PHE A 27 -11.26 -0.01 5.48
C PHE A 27 -10.33 1.19 5.36
N GLY A 28 -10.44 2.16 6.29
CA GLY A 28 -9.60 3.35 6.30
C GLY A 28 -8.12 3.01 6.44
N ALA A 29 -7.79 2.06 7.31
CA ALA A 29 -6.42 1.61 7.51
C ALA A 29 -5.86 0.88 6.27
N ALA A 30 -6.64 -0.02 5.65
CA ALA A 30 -6.26 -0.71 4.42
C ALA A 30 -6.03 0.30 3.27
N PHE A 31 -7.04 1.11 2.95
CA PHE A 31 -6.97 2.08 1.86
C PHE A 31 -5.85 3.11 2.06
N GLY A 32 -5.75 3.65 3.28
CA GLY A 32 -4.70 4.59 3.65
C GLY A 32 -3.30 4.00 3.52
N SER A 33 -3.09 2.75 3.98
CA SER A 33 -1.79 2.09 3.86
C SER A 33 -1.36 1.88 2.40
N GLN A 34 -2.29 1.49 1.52
CA GLN A 34 -1.98 1.25 0.11
C GLN A 34 -1.73 2.56 -0.63
N ALA A 35 -2.58 3.56 -0.41
CA ALA A 35 -2.39 4.88 -0.99
C ALA A 35 -1.06 5.49 -0.55
N PHE A 36 -0.76 5.46 0.75
CA PHE A 36 0.49 6.02 1.28
C PHE A 36 1.71 5.30 0.72
N LEU A 37 1.79 3.96 0.83
CA LEU A 37 2.96 3.25 0.35
C LEU A 37 3.15 3.44 -1.17
N THR A 38 2.07 3.40 -1.95
CA THR A 38 2.17 3.44 -3.42
C THR A 38 2.53 4.82 -3.95
N PHE A 39 1.90 5.87 -3.44
CA PHE A 39 2.02 7.22 -4.01
C PHE A 39 3.02 8.11 -3.27
N VAL A 40 3.39 7.77 -2.04
CA VAL A 40 4.28 8.60 -1.21
C VAL A 40 5.49 7.80 -0.74
N GLY A 41 5.26 6.73 0.02
CA GLY A 41 6.32 5.97 0.67
C GLY A 41 7.32 5.34 -0.30
N ALA A 42 6.85 4.55 -1.27
CA ALA A 42 7.71 3.87 -2.24
C ALA A 42 8.45 4.84 -3.17
N PRO A 43 7.82 5.91 -3.72
CA PRO A 43 8.55 6.93 -4.47
C PRO A 43 9.68 7.60 -3.69
N ILE A 44 9.44 8.01 -2.42
CA ILE A 44 10.49 8.59 -1.57
C ILE A 44 11.59 7.56 -1.30
N MET A 45 11.24 6.33 -0.93
CA MET A 45 12.26 5.29 -0.69
C MET A 45 13.08 4.99 -1.95
N TYR A 46 12.46 5.06 -3.13
CA TYR A 46 13.15 4.86 -4.40
C TYR A 46 14.09 6.02 -4.75
N SER A 47 13.73 7.26 -4.43
CA SER A 47 14.59 8.44 -4.70
C SER A 47 15.74 8.57 -3.71
N GLU A 48 15.54 8.21 -2.44
CA GLU A 48 16.50 8.48 -1.37
C GLU A 48 17.47 7.32 -1.08
N LEU A 49 17.13 6.08 -1.44
CA LEU A 49 17.96 4.92 -1.13
C LEU A 49 18.73 4.43 -2.36
N PRO A 50 20.00 4.01 -2.20
CA PRO A 50 20.66 3.32 -3.29
C PRO A 50 19.90 2.02 -3.63
N ARG A 51 19.90 1.66 -4.92
CA ARG A 51 18.97 0.65 -5.50
C ARG A 51 18.93 -0.68 -4.74
N GLN A 52 20.09 -1.20 -4.32
CA GLN A 52 20.14 -2.48 -3.61
C GLN A 52 19.51 -2.38 -2.22
N GLN A 53 19.69 -1.26 -1.52
CA GLN A 53 19.12 -0.96 -0.22
C GLN A 53 17.60 -0.80 -0.33
N PHE A 54 17.12 -0.06 -1.35
CA PHE A 54 15.70 0.00 -1.68
C PHE A 54 15.14 -1.41 -1.90
N GLY A 55 15.77 -2.21 -2.76
CA GLY A 55 15.36 -3.58 -3.03
C GLY A 55 15.25 -4.46 -1.78
N ASN A 56 16.28 -4.42 -0.92
CA ASN A 56 16.33 -5.16 0.33
C ASN A 56 15.25 -4.71 1.33
N LEU A 57 14.97 -3.40 1.39
CA LEU A 57 13.90 -2.85 2.21
C LEU A 57 12.53 -3.34 1.71
N MET A 58 12.27 -3.22 0.40
CA MET A 58 11.01 -3.66 -0.20
C MET A 58 10.78 -5.16 -0.02
N LYS A 59 11.83 -6.00 -0.13
CA LYS A 59 11.76 -7.44 0.13
C LYS A 59 11.29 -7.78 1.56
N LYS A 60 11.59 -6.94 2.54
CA LYS A 60 11.10 -7.09 3.92
C LYS A 60 9.72 -6.48 4.14
N LEU A 61 9.44 -5.36 3.48
CA LEU A 61 8.21 -4.59 3.65
C LEU A 61 7.00 -5.25 2.96
N PHE A 62 7.18 -5.69 1.71
CA PHE A 62 6.08 -6.18 0.88
C PHE A 62 5.34 -7.41 1.42
N PRO A 63 5.98 -8.44 2.01
CA PRO A 63 5.25 -9.58 2.57
C PRO A 63 4.24 -9.15 3.64
N THR A 64 4.65 -8.26 4.54
CA THR A 64 3.78 -7.71 5.58
C THR A 64 2.71 -6.81 4.98
N TYR A 65 3.09 -5.88 4.10
CA TYR A 65 2.16 -4.95 3.45
C TYR A 65 1.03 -5.66 2.69
N PHE A 66 1.38 -6.62 1.83
CA PHE A 66 0.39 -7.34 1.04
C PHE A 66 -0.43 -8.30 1.90
N SER A 67 0.17 -8.97 2.89
CA SER A 67 -0.60 -9.86 3.79
C SER A 67 -1.61 -9.07 4.63
N TYR A 68 -1.17 -7.94 5.20
CA TYR A 68 -2.02 -7.03 5.94
C TYR A 68 -3.23 -6.57 5.11
N ASN A 69 -2.99 -6.08 3.89
CA ASN A 69 -4.05 -5.60 3.02
C ASN A 69 -4.98 -6.71 2.52
N GLY A 70 -4.44 -7.90 2.24
CA GLY A 70 -5.23 -9.06 1.85
C GLY A 70 -6.16 -9.53 2.97
N LEU A 71 -5.65 -9.63 4.20
CA LEU A 71 -6.44 -10.01 5.37
C LEU A 71 -7.45 -8.93 5.76
N ALA A 72 -7.08 -7.66 5.67
CA ALA A 72 -7.98 -6.54 5.89
C ALA A 72 -9.15 -6.59 4.89
N ALA A 73 -8.89 -6.76 3.60
CA ALA A 73 -9.94 -6.88 2.59
C ALA A 73 -10.83 -8.12 2.80
N ALA A 74 -10.25 -9.26 3.19
CA ALA A 74 -11.03 -10.45 3.55
C ALA A 74 -11.95 -10.19 4.76
N PHE A 75 -11.48 -9.44 5.76
CA PHE A 75 -12.30 -8.98 6.88
C PHE A 75 -13.44 -8.06 6.40
N LEU A 76 -13.19 -7.16 5.44
CA LEU A 76 -14.23 -6.29 4.87
C LEU A 76 -15.33 -7.09 4.17
N VAL A 77 -14.98 -8.15 3.44
CA VAL A 77 -15.97 -9.10 2.88
C VAL A 77 -16.79 -9.75 3.99
N GLY A 78 -16.13 -10.28 5.02
CA GLY A 78 -16.81 -10.97 6.13
C GLY A 78 -17.75 -10.07 6.92
N SER A 79 -17.32 -8.84 7.21
CA SER A 79 -18.16 -7.85 7.91
C SER A 79 -19.33 -7.37 7.06
N LEU A 80 -19.16 -7.22 5.74
CA LEU A 80 -20.27 -6.91 4.84
C LEU A 80 -21.30 -8.04 4.79
N ALA A 81 -20.83 -9.30 4.73
CA ALA A 81 -21.67 -10.48 4.77
C ALA A 81 -22.40 -10.66 6.11
N TRP A 82 -21.77 -10.27 7.21
CA TRP A 82 -22.39 -10.29 8.54
C TRP A 82 -23.59 -9.34 8.60
N ASP A 83 -23.38 -8.07 8.20
CA ASP A 83 -24.38 -7.00 8.27
C ASP A 83 -25.49 -7.15 7.20
N ASN A 84 -25.21 -7.84 6.08
CA ASN A 84 -26.12 -7.92 4.94
C ASN A 84 -26.45 -9.37 4.55
N ALA A 85 -27.68 -9.80 4.81
CA ALA A 85 -28.12 -11.17 4.51
C ALA A 85 -28.08 -11.51 3.02
N VAL A 86 -28.20 -10.53 2.12
CA VAL A 86 -28.16 -10.74 0.65
C VAL A 86 -26.81 -11.33 0.20
N VAL A 87 -25.70 -10.88 0.79
CA VAL A 87 -24.36 -11.40 0.50
C VAL A 87 -24.23 -12.87 0.90
N ARG A 88 -24.90 -13.30 1.97
CA ARG A 88 -24.86 -14.69 2.44
C ARG A 88 -25.84 -15.61 1.69
N LYS A 89 -27.03 -15.10 1.37
CA LYS A 89 -28.10 -15.91 0.75
C LYS A 89 -28.03 -15.94 -0.77
N HIS A 90 -27.54 -14.86 -1.38
CA HIS A 90 -27.44 -14.69 -2.82
C HIS A 90 -26.03 -14.19 -3.21
N PRO A 91 -24.95 -14.92 -2.86
CA PRO A 91 -23.57 -14.46 -3.03
C PRO A 91 -23.13 -14.21 -4.49
N PHE A 92 -23.94 -14.65 -5.46
CA PHE A 92 -23.67 -14.51 -6.89
C PHE A 92 -24.68 -13.60 -7.61
N ASP A 93 -25.57 -12.93 -6.88
CA ASP A 93 -26.43 -11.90 -7.47
C ASP A 93 -25.63 -10.61 -7.70
N ILE A 94 -24.78 -10.62 -8.72
CA ILE A 94 -23.88 -9.51 -9.05
C ILE A 94 -24.60 -8.24 -9.53
N PHE A 95 -25.93 -8.26 -9.62
CA PHE A 95 -26.75 -7.07 -9.88
C PHE A 95 -27.17 -6.36 -8.59
N ASP A 96 -27.08 -7.04 -7.43
CA ASP A 96 -27.27 -6.39 -6.13
C ASP A 96 -26.04 -5.57 -5.74
N ALA A 97 -26.29 -4.34 -5.27
CA ALA A 97 -25.22 -3.40 -4.98
C ALA A 97 -24.25 -3.86 -3.90
N THR A 98 -24.77 -4.57 -2.90
CA THR A 98 -23.99 -5.07 -1.77
C THR A 98 -23.19 -6.31 -2.16
N VAL A 99 -23.76 -7.16 -3.01
CA VAL A 99 -23.10 -8.37 -3.51
C VAL A 99 -21.94 -8.03 -4.44
N TYR A 100 -22.12 -7.13 -5.41
CA TYR A 100 -20.98 -6.76 -6.26
C TYR A 100 -19.88 -6.05 -5.46
N GLN A 101 -20.23 -5.30 -4.40
CA GLN A 101 -19.25 -4.71 -3.49
C GLN A 101 -18.47 -5.76 -2.69
N ALA A 102 -19.14 -6.82 -2.23
CA ALA A 102 -18.47 -7.96 -1.62
C ALA A 102 -17.50 -8.63 -2.61
N PHE A 103 -17.92 -8.76 -3.88
CA PHE A 103 -17.07 -9.30 -4.94
C PHE A 103 -15.84 -8.42 -5.20
N THR A 104 -16.01 -7.08 -5.28
CA THR A 104 -14.88 -6.15 -5.40
C THR A 104 -13.89 -6.30 -4.25
N LEU A 105 -14.37 -6.34 -3.00
CA LEU A 105 -13.48 -6.53 -1.84
C LEU A 105 -12.79 -7.91 -1.86
N ALA A 106 -13.46 -8.94 -2.37
CA ALA A 106 -12.86 -10.26 -2.56
C ALA A 106 -11.74 -10.25 -3.61
N THR A 107 -11.88 -9.50 -4.72
CA THR A 107 -10.80 -9.36 -5.71
C THR A 107 -9.63 -8.57 -5.16
N VAL A 108 -9.88 -7.54 -4.33
CA VAL A 108 -8.85 -6.82 -3.58
C VAL A 108 -8.08 -7.77 -2.66
N ALA A 109 -8.80 -8.60 -1.89
CA ALA A 109 -8.18 -9.60 -1.01
C ALA A 109 -7.31 -10.58 -1.80
N ALA A 110 -7.84 -11.14 -2.89
CA ALA A 110 -7.13 -12.06 -3.75
C ALA A 110 -5.87 -11.42 -4.38
N ALA A 111 -5.97 -10.21 -4.92
CA ALA A 111 -4.85 -9.51 -5.54
C ALA A 111 -3.69 -9.31 -4.56
N ASN A 112 -3.99 -8.90 -3.33
CA ASN A 112 -2.98 -8.73 -2.27
C ASN A 112 -2.39 -10.07 -1.82
N LEU A 113 -3.21 -11.10 -1.59
CA LEU A 113 -2.71 -12.42 -1.16
C LEU A 113 -1.88 -13.11 -2.26
N ILE A 114 -2.25 -12.97 -3.53
CA ILE A 114 -1.44 -13.43 -4.67
C ILE A 114 -0.08 -12.73 -4.69
N ASN A 115 -0.06 -11.41 -4.45
CA ASN A 115 1.18 -10.66 -4.31
C ASN A 115 2.04 -11.15 -3.13
N ALA A 116 1.43 -11.36 -1.96
CA ALA A 116 2.13 -11.82 -0.76
C ALA A 116 2.71 -13.22 -0.90
N LEU A 117 1.93 -14.16 -1.46
CA LEU A 117 2.22 -15.59 -1.38
C LEU A 117 2.86 -16.18 -2.64
N ALA A 118 2.69 -15.53 -3.80
CA ALA A 118 3.20 -16.04 -5.08
C ALA A 118 4.14 -15.06 -5.78
N ILE A 119 3.67 -13.86 -6.10
CA ILE A 119 4.44 -12.91 -6.94
C ILE A 119 5.64 -12.34 -6.19
N GLY A 120 5.48 -11.98 -4.92
CA GLY A 120 6.55 -11.48 -4.05
C GLY A 120 7.71 -12.48 -3.94
N PRO A 121 7.48 -13.71 -3.45
CA PRO A 121 8.53 -14.73 -3.33
C PRO A 121 9.27 -15.02 -4.65
N ALA A 122 8.56 -15.03 -5.79
CA ALA A 122 9.19 -15.19 -7.10
C ALA A 122 10.07 -13.98 -7.47
N SER A 123 9.58 -12.76 -7.22
CA SER A 123 10.31 -11.51 -7.49
C SER A 123 11.59 -11.40 -6.66
N TYR A 124 11.56 -11.81 -5.39
CA TYR A 124 12.73 -11.77 -4.50
C TYR A 124 13.83 -12.71 -4.96
N LYS A 125 13.47 -13.90 -5.44
CA LYS A 125 14.45 -14.86 -6.00
C LYS A 125 15.15 -14.29 -7.22
N LEU A 126 14.41 -13.63 -8.11
CA LEU A 126 14.98 -12.97 -9.28
C LEU A 126 15.87 -11.79 -8.89
N GLN A 127 15.47 -11.00 -7.89
CA GLN A 127 16.31 -9.91 -7.37
C GLN A 127 17.64 -10.44 -6.79
N ASP A 128 17.59 -11.53 -6.01
CA ASP A 128 18.80 -12.15 -5.45
C ASP A 128 19.71 -12.74 -6.55
N GLU A 129 19.13 -13.31 -7.61
CA GLU A 129 19.90 -13.80 -8.76
C GLU A 129 20.51 -12.64 -9.57
N ARG A 130 19.78 -11.53 -9.75
CA ARG A 130 20.33 -10.32 -10.38
C ARG A 130 21.51 -9.79 -9.58
N HIS A 131 21.40 -9.65 -8.26
CA HIS A 131 22.51 -9.18 -7.42
C HIS A 131 23.73 -10.12 -7.49
N ARG A 132 23.52 -11.44 -7.52
CA ARG A 132 24.61 -12.41 -7.72
C ARG A 132 25.25 -12.27 -9.09
N GLN A 133 24.47 -12.03 -10.13
CA GLN A 133 24.98 -11.83 -11.48
C GLN A 133 25.76 -10.51 -11.59
N GLU A 134 25.28 -9.42 -10.99
CA GLU A 134 26.00 -8.14 -10.91
C GLU A 134 27.38 -8.30 -10.27
N ALA A 135 27.45 -9.05 -9.16
CA ALA A 135 28.70 -9.35 -8.48
C ALA A 135 29.64 -10.25 -9.32
N ALA A 136 29.09 -11.18 -10.10
CA ALA A 136 29.87 -12.11 -10.91
C ALA A 136 30.47 -11.45 -12.17
N GLU A 137 29.74 -10.54 -12.80
CA GLU A 137 30.19 -9.87 -14.04
C GLU A 137 30.79 -8.48 -13.80
N GLY A 138 30.69 -7.93 -12.59
CA GLY A 138 31.24 -6.62 -12.21
C GLY A 138 30.52 -5.44 -12.87
N LYS A 139 29.28 -5.65 -13.31
CA LYS A 139 28.43 -4.64 -13.98
C LYS A 139 27.10 -4.51 -13.25
N SER A 140 26.54 -3.30 -13.25
CA SER A 140 25.14 -3.08 -12.88
C SER A 140 24.21 -3.73 -13.92
N TYR A 141 23.02 -4.15 -13.49
CA TYR A 141 22.05 -4.81 -14.36
C TYR A 141 21.65 -4.00 -15.62
N ASP A 142 21.85 -2.70 -15.61
CA ASP A 142 21.49 -1.73 -16.66
C ASP A 142 22.69 -1.17 -17.43
N ASP A 143 23.91 -1.62 -17.13
CA ASP A 143 25.10 -1.22 -17.86
C ASP A 143 25.06 -1.71 -19.32
N ALA A 144 25.76 -0.99 -20.20
CA ALA A 144 25.92 -1.41 -21.59
C ALA A 144 26.69 -2.75 -21.68
N GLY A 145 26.15 -3.68 -22.46
CA GLY A 145 26.78 -4.99 -22.69
C GLY A 145 26.76 -5.92 -21.47
N VAL A 146 25.74 -5.83 -20.61
CA VAL A 146 25.42 -6.88 -19.63
C VAL A 146 25.19 -8.22 -20.31
N SER A 147 25.49 -9.31 -19.61
CA SER A 147 25.40 -10.67 -20.16
C SER A 147 23.97 -11.03 -20.60
N ASP A 148 23.84 -12.00 -21.51
CA ASP A 148 22.53 -12.55 -21.90
C ASP A 148 21.75 -13.09 -20.70
N LYS A 149 22.48 -13.63 -19.71
CA LYS A 149 21.90 -14.09 -18.44
C LYS A 149 21.30 -12.91 -17.66
N MET A 150 22.02 -11.80 -17.53
CA MET A 150 21.48 -10.60 -16.88
C MET A 150 20.26 -10.04 -17.61
N GLN A 151 20.30 -9.97 -18.95
CA GLN A 151 19.16 -9.51 -19.76
C GLN A 151 17.91 -10.35 -19.53
N LYS A 152 18.07 -11.68 -19.48
CA LYS A 152 16.96 -12.61 -19.17
C LYS A 152 16.39 -12.34 -17.78
N LEU A 153 17.25 -12.21 -16.77
CA LEU A 153 16.82 -11.94 -15.39
C LEU A 153 16.09 -10.59 -15.27
N ASN A 154 16.55 -9.56 -15.96
CA ASN A 154 15.90 -8.26 -16.02
C ASN A 154 14.49 -8.35 -16.61
N LYS A 155 14.34 -9.09 -17.72
CA LYS A 155 13.04 -9.29 -18.36
C LYS A 155 12.05 -10.03 -17.46
N GLU A 156 12.50 -11.11 -16.82
CA GLU A 156 11.68 -11.89 -15.89
C GLU A 156 11.27 -11.05 -14.68
N PHE A 157 12.21 -10.31 -14.10
CA PHE A 157 11.93 -9.42 -12.97
C PHE A 157 10.96 -8.31 -13.35
N ALA A 158 11.17 -7.65 -14.49
CA ALA A 158 10.28 -6.60 -14.98
C ALA A 158 8.85 -7.11 -15.22
N GLY A 159 8.70 -8.33 -15.74
CA GLY A 159 7.41 -8.99 -15.91
C GLY A 159 6.68 -9.19 -14.58
N LEU A 160 7.34 -9.80 -13.59
CA LEU A 160 6.73 -10.02 -12.27
C LEU A 160 6.44 -8.71 -11.54
N HIS A 161 7.35 -7.73 -11.61
CA HIS A 161 7.14 -6.42 -11.02
C HIS A 161 5.93 -5.69 -11.63
N SER A 162 5.75 -5.79 -12.96
CA SER A 162 4.60 -5.20 -13.65
C SER A 162 3.29 -5.86 -13.22
N ILE A 163 3.25 -7.20 -13.15
CA ILE A 163 2.08 -7.95 -12.65
C ILE A 163 1.75 -7.52 -11.22
N SER A 164 2.76 -7.45 -10.35
CA SER A 164 2.57 -7.07 -8.95
C SER A 164 2.00 -5.65 -8.81
N THR A 165 2.52 -4.72 -9.60
CA THR A 165 2.08 -3.33 -9.65
C THR A 165 0.63 -3.21 -10.14
N LEU A 166 0.27 -3.94 -11.20
CA LEU A 166 -1.11 -3.95 -11.72
C LEU A 166 -2.10 -4.49 -10.68
N LEU A 167 -1.76 -5.58 -9.98
CA LEU A 167 -2.57 -6.13 -8.89
C LEU A 167 -2.74 -5.11 -7.75
N ASN A 168 -1.68 -4.38 -7.40
CA ASN A 168 -1.72 -3.36 -6.34
C ASN A 168 -2.56 -2.14 -6.75
N ILE A 169 -2.41 -1.63 -7.98
CA ILE A 169 -3.22 -0.52 -8.50
C ILE A 169 -4.69 -0.91 -8.63
N ALA A 170 -4.99 -2.12 -9.11
CA ALA A 170 -6.35 -2.65 -9.15
C ALA A 170 -6.95 -2.78 -7.74
N SER A 171 -6.14 -3.19 -6.75
CA SER A 171 -6.53 -3.25 -5.35
C SER A 171 -6.90 -1.86 -4.78
N ILE A 172 -6.05 -0.85 -5.00
CA ILE A 172 -6.34 0.54 -4.60
C ILE A 172 -7.61 1.05 -5.27
N GLY A 173 -7.76 0.80 -6.57
CA GLY A 173 -8.96 1.16 -7.34
C GLY A 173 -10.22 0.47 -6.80
N GLY A 174 -10.14 -0.81 -6.45
CA GLY A 174 -11.24 -1.56 -5.86
C GLY A 174 -11.68 -1.02 -4.49
N LEU A 175 -10.74 -0.65 -3.63
CA LEU A 175 -11.04 0.02 -2.36
C LEU A 175 -11.62 1.43 -2.57
N GLY A 176 -11.10 2.20 -3.53
CA GLY A 176 -11.67 3.49 -3.90
C GLY A 176 -13.10 3.38 -4.42
N PHE A 177 -13.36 2.40 -5.28
CA PHE A 177 -14.71 2.08 -5.77
C PHE A 177 -15.64 1.64 -4.64
N HIS A 178 -15.15 0.85 -3.68
CA HIS A 178 -15.92 0.48 -2.49
C HIS A 178 -16.35 1.68 -1.66
N ALA A 179 -15.44 2.63 -1.45
CA ALA A 179 -15.76 3.90 -0.80
C ALA A 179 -16.86 4.66 -1.56
N LEU A 180 -16.67 4.90 -2.85
CA LEU A 180 -17.53 5.76 -3.67
C LEU A 180 -18.99 5.28 -3.75
N VAL A 181 -19.20 3.97 -3.82
CA VAL A 181 -20.56 3.39 -3.90
C VAL A 181 -21.28 3.42 -2.54
N ARG A 182 -20.54 3.40 -1.42
CA ARG A 182 -21.12 3.43 -0.08
C ARG A 182 -21.19 4.83 0.54
N SER A 183 -20.46 5.81 0.02
CA SER A 183 -20.34 7.14 0.61
C SER A 183 -21.41 8.12 0.12
N SER A 184 -22.03 8.84 1.05
CA SER A 184 -22.39 10.23 0.78
C SER A 184 -21.10 11.08 0.79
N PHE A 185 -21.04 12.22 0.09
CA PHE A 185 -19.83 13.07 -0.07
C PHE A 185 -19.07 13.38 1.24
N VAL A 186 -19.76 13.35 2.39
CA VAL A 186 -19.23 13.61 3.73
C VAL A 186 -18.36 12.46 4.26
N ASP A 187 -18.69 11.20 3.96
CA ASP A 187 -17.96 10.03 4.45
C ASP A 187 -16.57 9.92 3.80
N LEU A 188 -16.48 10.33 2.53
CA LEU A 188 -15.22 10.43 1.78
C LEU A 188 -14.26 11.42 2.43
N VAL A 189 -14.73 12.63 2.78
CA VAL A 189 -13.89 13.67 3.37
C VAL A 189 -13.29 13.23 4.71
N LEU A 190 -14.05 12.50 5.54
CA LEU A 190 -13.56 12.04 6.85
C LEU A 190 -12.53 10.92 6.74
N VAL A 191 -12.70 9.98 5.81
CA VAL A 191 -11.67 8.94 5.55
C VAL A 191 -10.38 9.59 5.09
N TRP A 192 -10.45 10.56 4.18
CA TRP A 192 -9.27 11.29 3.70
C TRP A 192 -8.63 12.15 4.79
N VAL A 193 -9.41 12.83 5.64
CA VAL A 193 -8.88 13.58 6.79
C VAL A 193 -8.17 12.64 7.77
N LEU A 194 -8.76 11.49 8.13
CA LEU A 194 -8.11 10.55 9.05
C LEU A 194 -6.84 9.92 8.43
N VAL A 195 -6.89 9.51 7.17
CA VAL A 195 -5.71 8.98 6.45
C VAL A 195 -4.60 10.03 6.36
N PHE A 196 -4.93 11.29 6.08
CA PHE A 196 -3.96 12.39 5.98
C PHE A 196 -3.37 12.76 7.35
N PHE A 197 -4.19 12.85 8.40
CA PHE A 197 -3.73 13.16 9.75
C PHE A 197 -2.85 12.04 10.35
N PHE A 198 -3.19 10.77 10.14
CA PHE A 198 -2.38 9.65 10.65
C PHE A 198 -1.12 9.36 9.81
N SER A 199 -1.12 9.65 8.50
CA SER A 199 0.07 9.52 7.66
C SER A 199 1.06 10.68 7.79
N LEU A 200 0.61 11.86 8.26
CA LEU A 200 1.45 13.03 8.50
C LEU A 200 1.98 13.15 9.93
N LEU A 201 1.38 12.46 10.91
CA LEU A 201 1.87 12.42 12.30
C LEU A 201 3.39 12.10 12.40
N PRO A 202 3.96 11.17 11.60
CA PRO A 202 5.40 10.94 11.57
C PRO A 202 6.24 12.01 10.85
N ILE A 203 5.62 12.85 10.00
CA ILE A 203 6.28 13.92 9.24
C ILE A 203 6.34 15.21 10.06
N VAL A 204 5.25 15.54 10.76
CA VAL A 204 5.20 16.70 11.68
C VAL A 204 6.09 16.47 12.90
N ALA A 205 6.18 15.23 13.41
CA ALA A 205 7.10 14.86 14.48
C ALA A 205 8.58 14.73 14.04
N ARG A 206 8.90 15.05 12.78
CA ARG A 206 10.26 15.09 12.24
C ARG A 206 10.66 16.47 11.71
N ALA A 207 9.78 17.47 11.76
CA ALA A 207 10.13 18.83 11.34
C ALA A 207 11.26 19.40 12.22
N ASP A 208 11.21 19.08 13.50
CA ASP A 208 12.19 19.33 14.56
C ASP A 208 13.50 18.53 14.37
N MET A 209 13.45 17.32 13.81
CA MET A 209 14.66 16.58 13.42
C MET A 209 15.33 17.14 12.15
N LEU A 210 14.56 17.65 11.19
CA LEU A 210 15.09 18.25 9.97
C LEU A 210 15.80 19.57 10.24
N GLU A 211 15.29 20.42 11.14
CA GLU A 211 16.03 21.63 11.57
C GLU A 211 17.35 21.28 12.25
N THR A 212 17.38 20.23 13.07
CA THR A 212 18.60 19.77 13.75
C THR A 212 19.63 19.25 12.75
N VAL A 213 19.20 18.41 11.78
CA VAL A 213 20.08 17.86 10.74
C VAL A 213 20.54 18.94 9.75
N ILE A 214 19.68 19.89 9.38
CA ILE A 214 20.04 21.01 8.50
C ILE A 214 21.06 21.93 9.19
N ASN A 215 20.91 22.21 10.49
CA ASN A 215 21.88 23.01 11.25
C ASN A 215 23.23 22.30 11.43
N ASP A 216 23.24 20.97 11.60
CA ASP A 216 24.48 20.18 11.71
C ASP A 216 25.20 20.02 10.35
N VAL A 217 24.45 19.96 9.24
CA VAL A 217 24.98 19.83 7.88
C VAL A 217 25.48 21.17 7.34
N ILE A 218 24.82 22.31 7.65
CA ILE A 218 25.29 23.64 7.21
C ILE A 218 26.61 24.03 7.89
N LEU A 219 26.92 23.50 9.07
CA LEU A 219 28.18 23.75 9.78
C LEU A 219 29.34 22.83 9.36
N THR A 220 29.14 21.88 8.44
CA THR A 220 30.16 20.89 8.05
C THR A 220 30.48 20.81 6.55
N VAL A 221 29.92 21.67 5.70
CA VAL A 221 30.27 21.69 4.26
C VAL A 221 31.44 22.64 4.01
N ASP A 222 32.64 22.12 4.27
CA ASP A 222 33.87 22.57 3.60
C ASP A 222 34.55 21.33 3.00
N SER A 223 34.09 20.88 1.82
CA SER A 223 34.92 20.19 0.83
C SER A 223 34.18 19.98 -0.50
N PRO A 224 34.88 20.09 -1.65
CA PRO A 224 34.28 20.09 -2.97
C PRO A 224 34.11 18.67 -3.51
N LYS A 225 32.94 18.35 -4.05
CA LYS A 225 32.71 17.09 -4.79
C LYS A 225 33.03 17.28 -6.27
N ILE A 226 34.11 16.62 -6.69
CA ILE A 226 34.40 16.22 -8.06
C ILE A 226 33.88 14.78 -8.21
N TRP A 227 33.22 14.53 -9.36
CA TRP A 227 32.60 13.30 -9.86
C TRP A 227 31.20 12.98 -9.33
#